data_AF-A0A6A5RKB1-F1
#
_entry.id   AF-A0A6A5RKB1-F1
#
_cell.length_a   1.000
_cell.length_b   1.000
_cell.length_c   1.000
_cell.angle_alpha   90.00
_cell.angle_beta   90.00
_cell.angle_gamma   90.00
#
_symmetry.space_group_name_H-M   'P 1'
#
loop_
_entity.id
_entity.type
_entity.pdbx_description
1 polymer ?
#
loop_
_entity_poly.entity_id
_entity_poly.type
_entity_poly.pdbx_seq_one_letter_code
_entity_poly.pdbx_strand_id
1 'polypeptide(L)'
;MGSGNPDMALIGELMEEMSRRPPAIAARKLLVEHYICIGWVEAALDNTKELRTLAPGDSDVIGFLSVLEKKPEPPAPDTTTLPPAPKNSKGQPTDDGLVWDVKNGRYKKKPAIAKSTEKKPDVSGPQIGDDLDTARQDLVTGYQNLRIRVGSILTDLLHLQALQKKANILPSRNTAKVQRIVDGQPNTSVQLCTPRTTAHAMRETPEHALVIAVADMEEAVGWHKGLLGQTTDTNTDKLRDAIVKRKAALEVILPDDLKIYCEFALMHMDHEHFGRNYINTETMYGDEVKDIPRSKFYATEDNYAWDMEELVAAIEAGSGVLRNPLSKHMFTPRDVKGIYMHPLAKRLAALAVEQKDMSKGVRPETITRMEKLSSILLEDQSAETLPSRHAVDEFLAYVATLPDLEQNAIERLKCPAKDSHTGQAYDSSIGEAVRDAKGNRVCFHKTGDFIRQAASYLRLQKGVAPDAAGCRVI
;
A
#
# COMPACT_ATOMS: atom_id res chain seq x y z
N MET A 1 -12.00 5.04 22.35
CA MET A 1 -13.03 4.75 21.33
C MET A 1 -13.07 5.93 20.39
N GLY A 2 -12.93 5.69 19.09
CA GLY A 2 -12.58 6.73 18.12
C GLY A 2 -13.74 7.69 17.86
N SER A 3 -13.51 8.99 18.01
CA SER A 3 -14.42 10.03 17.49
C SER A 3 -14.19 10.19 15.98
N GLY A 4 -14.50 9.15 15.21
CA GLY A 4 -14.54 9.24 13.75
C GLY A 4 -15.83 9.94 13.34
N ASN A 5 -15.73 11.02 12.54
CA ASN A 5 -16.92 11.63 11.95
C ASN A 5 -17.67 10.59 11.09
N PRO A 6 -19.02 10.58 11.11
CA PRO A 6 -19.82 9.68 10.29
C PRO A 6 -19.49 9.85 8.81
N ASP A 7 -19.21 8.75 8.12
CA ASP A 7 -19.21 8.75 6.66
C ASP A 7 -20.67 8.83 6.16
N MET A 8 -21.11 10.06 5.90
CA MET A 8 -22.48 10.33 5.45
C MET A 8 -22.75 9.82 4.04
N ALA A 9 -21.72 9.64 3.20
CA ALA A 9 -21.87 9.08 1.86
C ALA A 9 -22.18 7.59 1.94
N LEU A 10 -21.42 6.84 2.75
CA LEU A 10 -21.68 5.41 2.99
C LEU A 10 -23.06 5.18 3.59
N ILE A 11 -23.47 5.99 4.57
CA ILE A 11 -24.82 5.91 5.16
C ILE A 11 -25.89 6.14 4.09
N GLY A 12 -25.71 7.13 3.21
CA GLY A 12 -26.62 7.42 2.11
C GLY A 12 -26.77 6.25 1.13
N GLU A 13 -25.66 5.66 0.71
CA GLU A 13 -25.64 4.51 -0.21
C GLU A 13 -26.34 3.27 0.40
N LEU A 14 -26.06 2.98 1.68
CA LEU A 14 -26.67 1.84 2.38
C LEU A 14 -28.19 2.04 2.55
N MET A 15 -28.62 3.25 2.89
CA MET A 15 -30.04 3.60 3.00
C MET A 15 -30.76 3.51 1.66
N GLU A 16 -30.11 3.93 0.57
CA GLU A 16 -30.65 3.79 -0.78
C GLU A 16 -30.78 2.32 -1.19
N GLU A 17 -29.78 1.49 -0.94
CA GLU A 17 -29.86 0.04 -1.24
C GLU A 17 -30.97 -0.65 -0.41
N MET A 18 -31.14 -0.26 0.85
CA MET A 18 -32.23 -0.72 1.70
C MET A 18 -33.61 -0.34 1.15
N SER A 19 -33.74 0.86 0.58
CA SER A 19 -34.96 1.33 -0.07
C SER A 19 -35.24 0.58 -1.38
N ARG A 20 -34.20 0.37 -2.20
CA ARG A 20 -34.32 -0.30 -3.50
C ARG A 20 -34.61 -1.79 -3.37
N ARG A 21 -34.12 -2.49 -2.32
CA ARG A 21 -34.22 -3.96 -2.21
C ARG A 21 -34.57 -4.50 -0.81
N PRO A 22 -35.79 -4.28 -0.28
CA PRO A 22 -36.21 -4.87 1.00
C PRO A 22 -36.17 -6.42 0.97
N PRO A 23 -35.64 -7.11 2.01
CA PRO A 23 -35.24 -6.59 3.33
C PRO A 23 -33.79 -6.09 3.45
N ALA A 24 -32.96 -6.21 2.41
CA ALA A 24 -31.56 -5.75 2.36
C ALA A 24 -30.70 -6.09 3.60
N ILE A 25 -30.73 -7.35 4.05
CA ILE A 25 -30.10 -7.79 5.31
C ILE A 25 -28.60 -7.42 5.36
N ALA A 26 -27.85 -7.62 4.26
CA ALA A 26 -26.42 -7.30 4.21
C ALA A 26 -26.12 -5.80 4.37
N ALA A 27 -26.89 -4.94 3.69
CA ALA A 27 -26.74 -3.48 3.80
C ALA A 27 -27.05 -3.00 5.22
N ARG A 28 -28.11 -3.55 5.84
CA ARG A 28 -28.47 -3.27 7.23
C ARG A 28 -27.37 -3.70 8.22
N LYS A 29 -26.72 -4.85 8.00
CA LYS A 29 -25.60 -5.30 8.85
C LYS A 29 -24.42 -4.32 8.77
N LEU A 30 -24.02 -3.94 7.57
CA LEU A 30 -22.94 -2.96 7.36
C LEU A 30 -23.27 -1.61 7.99
N LEU A 31 -24.53 -1.16 7.92
CA LEU A 31 -24.98 0.08 8.54
C LEU A 31 -24.83 0.02 10.08
N VAL A 32 -25.18 -1.11 10.69
CA VAL A 32 -25.02 -1.34 12.14
C VAL A 32 -23.53 -1.33 12.53
N GLU A 33 -22.67 -2.01 11.78
CA GLU A 33 -21.21 -2.01 12.04
C GLU A 33 -20.62 -0.60 11.98
N HIS A 34 -21.02 0.18 10.98
CA HIS A 34 -20.59 1.57 10.85
C HIS A 34 -21.03 2.41 12.05
N TYR A 35 -22.30 2.32 12.45
CA TYR A 35 -22.81 3.02 13.63
C TYR A 35 -22.10 2.62 14.93
N ILE A 36 -21.75 1.33 15.11
CA ILE A 36 -20.93 0.87 16.24
C ILE A 36 -19.55 1.56 16.21
N CYS A 37 -18.89 1.61 15.05
CA CYS A 37 -17.53 2.13 14.92
C CYS A 37 -17.43 3.64 15.23
N ILE A 38 -18.43 4.42 14.84
CA ILE A 38 -18.47 5.88 15.08
C ILE A 38 -19.06 6.25 16.45
N GLY A 39 -19.48 5.26 17.25
CA GLY A 39 -20.06 5.49 18.57
C GLY A 39 -21.53 5.94 18.56
N TRP A 40 -22.25 5.75 17.46
CA TRP A 40 -23.69 6.03 17.34
C TRP A 40 -24.51 4.83 17.83
N VAL A 41 -24.35 4.54 19.12
CA VAL A 41 -24.85 3.32 19.76
C VAL A 41 -26.38 3.18 19.66
N GLU A 42 -27.13 4.28 19.75
CA GLU A 42 -28.60 4.26 19.68
C GLU A 42 -29.10 3.86 18.27
N ALA A 43 -28.56 4.50 17.22
CA ALA A 43 -28.91 4.18 15.84
C ALA A 43 -28.52 2.74 15.45
N ALA A 44 -27.36 2.28 15.93
CA ALA A 44 -26.94 0.89 15.77
C ALA A 44 -27.92 -0.09 16.43
N LEU A 45 -28.37 0.22 17.66
CA LEU A 45 -29.25 -0.64 18.43
C LEU A 45 -30.63 -0.79 17.77
N ASP A 46 -31.20 0.31 17.27
CA ASP A 46 -32.51 0.27 16.62
C ASP A 46 -32.49 -0.52 15.30
N ASN A 47 -31.46 -0.32 14.47
CA ASN A 47 -31.27 -1.10 13.24
C ASN A 47 -31.01 -2.58 13.54
N THR A 48 -30.30 -2.90 14.62
CA THR A 48 -30.07 -4.29 15.04
C THR A 48 -31.35 -4.97 15.51
N LYS A 49 -32.25 -4.26 16.21
CA LYS A 49 -33.56 -4.80 16.60
C LYS A 49 -34.42 -5.13 15.38
N GLU A 50 -34.41 -4.27 14.35
CA GLU A 50 -35.11 -4.54 13.10
C GLU A 50 -34.47 -5.72 12.34
N LEU A 51 -33.14 -5.82 12.31
CA LEU A 51 -32.45 -6.99 11.77
C LEU A 51 -32.82 -8.29 12.50
N ARG A 52 -33.06 -8.24 13.81
CA ARG A 52 -33.49 -9.41 14.59
C ARG A 52 -34.89 -9.88 14.21
N THR A 53 -35.81 -8.98 13.85
CA THR A 53 -37.14 -9.38 13.37
C THR A 53 -37.07 -9.99 11.98
N LEU A 54 -36.19 -9.45 11.11
CA LEU A 54 -35.99 -9.93 9.74
C LEU A 54 -35.17 -11.22 9.65
N ALA A 55 -34.20 -11.43 10.54
CA ALA A 55 -33.25 -12.54 10.52
C ALA A 55 -32.89 -13.02 11.96
N PRO A 56 -33.81 -13.68 12.68
CA PRO A 56 -33.66 -13.99 14.11
C PRO A 56 -32.55 -14.99 14.46
N GLY A 57 -32.10 -15.80 13.50
CA GLY A 57 -31.05 -16.82 13.70
C GLY A 57 -29.65 -16.38 13.25
N ASP A 58 -29.49 -15.13 12.83
CA ASP A 58 -28.23 -14.64 12.27
C ASP A 58 -27.20 -14.35 13.37
N SER A 59 -26.02 -14.97 13.27
CA SER A 59 -24.95 -14.86 14.27
C SER A 59 -24.42 -13.44 14.45
N ASP A 60 -24.39 -12.65 13.39
CA ASP A 60 -23.86 -11.28 13.43
C ASP A 60 -24.83 -10.38 14.18
N VAL A 61 -26.14 -10.57 13.97
CA VAL A 61 -27.19 -9.83 14.69
C VAL A 61 -27.12 -10.12 16.19
N ILE A 62 -26.88 -11.38 16.58
CA ILE A 62 -26.65 -11.77 17.97
C ILE A 62 -25.38 -11.10 18.52
N GLY A 63 -24.32 -11.05 17.72
CA GLY A 63 -23.06 -10.38 18.05
C GLY A 63 -23.23 -8.89 18.29
N PHE A 64 -23.92 -8.17 17.38
CA PHE A 64 -24.19 -6.74 17.51
C PHE A 64 -24.99 -6.41 18.76
N LEU A 65 -26.04 -7.18 19.07
CA LEU A 65 -26.80 -6.99 20.32
C LEU A 65 -25.91 -7.18 21.55
N SER A 66 -25.03 -8.18 21.56
CA SER A 66 -24.12 -8.41 22.69
C SER A 66 -23.15 -7.25 22.92
N VAL A 67 -22.73 -6.56 21.85
CA VAL A 67 -21.86 -5.39 21.91
C VAL A 67 -22.63 -4.15 22.36
N LEU A 68 -23.81 -3.94 21.77
CA LEU A 68 -24.62 -2.73 21.96
C LEU A 68 -25.37 -2.71 23.31
N GLU A 69 -25.75 -3.86 23.86
CA GLU A 69 -26.43 -3.95 25.16
C GLU A 69 -25.45 -3.92 26.35
N LYS A 70 -24.13 -3.97 26.09
CA LYS A 70 -23.12 -3.94 27.14
C LYS A 70 -23.05 -2.54 27.75
N LYS A 71 -23.69 -2.36 28.91
CA LYS A 71 -23.69 -1.07 29.61
C LYS A 71 -22.26 -0.61 29.91
N PRO A 72 -21.95 0.68 29.76
CA PRO A 72 -20.68 1.25 30.20
C PRO A 72 -20.47 0.91 31.68
N GLU A 73 -19.36 0.24 31.98
CA GLU A 73 -18.95 -0.03 33.35
C GLU A 73 -18.62 1.31 34.01
N PRO A 74 -19.23 1.68 35.15
CA PRO A 74 -18.95 2.96 35.79
C PRO A 74 -17.46 3.01 36.17
N PRO A 75 -16.81 4.19 36.05
CA PRO A 75 -15.43 4.35 36.45
C PRO A 75 -15.28 3.97 37.93
N ALA A 76 -14.33 3.09 38.23
CA ALA A 76 -14.05 2.66 39.59
C ALA A 76 -13.76 3.88 40.49
N PRO A 77 -14.30 3.96 41.71
CA PRO A 77 -14.01 5.05 42.63
C PRO A 77 -12.53 5.02 43.06
N ASP A 78 -11.85 6.14 42.89
CA ASP A 78 -10.46 6.36 43.30
C ASP A 78 -10.29 6.15 44.81
N THR A 79 -9.81 4.96 45.19
CA THR A 79 -9.44 4.68 46.57
C THR A 79 -7.96 5.01 46.75
N THR A 80 -7.70 6.22 47.23
CA THR A 80 -6.37 6.65 47.67
C THR A 80 -5.96 5.84 48.89
N THR A 81 -5.01 4.91 48.74
CA THR A 81 -4.38 4.24 49.88
C THR A 81 -2.87 4.10 49.65
N LEU A 82 -2.12 4.48 50.68
CA LEU A 82 -0.67 4.44 50.79
C LEU A 82 -0.08 3.02 50.59
N PRO A 83 1.19 2.90 50.19
CA PRO A 83 1.79 1.62 49.81
C PRO A 83 2.15 0.77 51.04
N PRO A 84 1.85 -0.55 51.04
CA PRO A 84 2.46 -1.48 51.97
C PRO A 84 3.81 -2.00 51.45
N ALA A 85 4.65 -2.36 52.42
CA ALA A 85 6.03 -2.84 52.31
C ALA A 85 6.20 -4.11 51.44
N PRO A 86 7.43 -4.38 50.92
CA PRO A 86 7.64 -5.38 49.88
C PRO A 86 7.61 -6.80 50.45
N LYS A 87 6.83 -7.67 49.82
CA LYS A 87 6.94 -9.12 50.01
C LYS A 87 7.36 -9.77 48.70
N ASN A 88 8.48 -10.47 48.79
CA ASN A 88 8.97 -11.43 47.81
C ASN A 88 7.89 -12.48 47.48
N SER A 89 7.60 -12.68 46.20
CA SER A 89 7.01 -13.92 45.71
C SER A 89 7.58 -14.28 44.34
N LYS A 90 7.88 -15.57 44.22
CA LYS A 90 8.56 -16.28 43.14
C LYS A 90 7.76 -16.25 41.83
N GLY A 91 8.48 -16.56 40.75
CA GLY A 91 8.08 -16.40 39.36
C GLY A 91 6.79 -17.08 38.91
N GLN A 92 6.24 -16.54 37.84
CA GLN A 92 5.42 -17.26 36.88
C GLN A 92 5.63 -16.63 35.49
N PRO A 93 6.02 -17.39 34.46
CA PRO A 93 6.21 -16.87 33.11
C PRO A 93 4.84 -16.71 32.44
N THR A 94 4.47 -15.49 32.05
CA THR A 94 3.35 -15.25 31.15
C THR A 94 3.84 -15.40 29.72
N ASP A 95 3.72 -16.63 29.22
CA ASP A 95 3.84 -16.96 27.80
C ASP A 95 2.56 -16.46 27.09
N ASP A 96 2.60 -15.23 26.58
CA ASP A 96 1.58 -14.68 25.70
C ASP A 96 1.71 -15.35 24.32
N GLY A 97 1.21 -16.58 24.22
CA GLY A 97 1.27 -17.42 23.04
C GLY A 97 0.60 -16.78 21.82
N LEU A 98 1.37 -15.97 21.09
CA LEU A 98 1.11 -15.47 19.75
C LEU A 98 1.91 -16.32 18.77
N VAL A 99 1.24 -17.09 17.92
CA VAL A 99 1.88 -17.92 16.89
C VAL A 99 1.92 -17.15 15.57
N TRP A 100 3.10 -17.05 14.94
CA TRP A 100 3.33 -16.39 13.66
C TRP A 100 2.82 -17.24 12.49
N ASP A 101 1.94 -16.67 11.67
CA ASP A 101 1.37 -17.33 10.49
C ASP A 101 2.15 -16.92 9.23
N VAL A 102 3.09 -17.77 8.79
CA VAL A 102 4.03 -17.52 7.67
C VAL A 102 3.32 -17.24 6.34
N LYS A 103 2.09 -17.72 6.14
CA LYS A 103 1.34 -17.48 4.89
C LYS A 103 0.67 -16.11 4.83
N ASN A 104 0.40 -15.50 5.98
CA ASN A 104 -0.41 -14.29 6.08
C ASN A 104 0.33 -13.11 6.74
N GLY A 105 1.55 -13.33 7.25
CA GLY A 105 2.38 -12.30 7.87
C GLY A 105 1.74 -11.64 9.10
N ARG A 106 0.96 -12.39 9.90
CA ARG A 106 0.27 -11.86 11.11
C ARG A 106 0.22 -12.86 12.27
N TYR A 107 0.06 -12.37 13.51
CA TYR A 107 -0.09 -13.17 14.74
C TYR A 107 -1.57 -13.36 15.17
N LYS A 108 -1.94 -14.51 15.77
CA LYS A 108 -3.32 -14.82 16.25
C LYS A 108 -3.39 -15.24 17.74
N LYS A 109 -4.47 -14.88 18.46
CA LYS A 109 -4.77 -15.25 19.88
C LYS A 109 -5.90 -16.29 20.00
N LYS A 110 -5.87 -17.14 21.06
CA LYS A 110 -6.91 -18.15 21.38
C LYS A 110 -8.08 -17.58 22.22
N PRO A 111 -9.33 -18.06 22.04
CA PRO A 111 -10.51 -17.55 22.75
C PRO A 111 -10.84 -18.32 24.05
N ALA A 112 -11.43 -17.64 25.04
CA ALA A 112 -11.90 -18.19 26.32
C ALA A 112 -13.37 -17.81 26.64
N ILE A 113 -14.02 -18.65 27.47
CA ILE A 113 -15.47 -18.88 27.65
C ILE A 113 -16.13 -17.94 28.69
N ALA A 114 -17.43 -17.66 28.49
CA ALA A 114 -18.29 -16.67 29.16
C ALA A 114 -19.06 -17.13 30.41
N LYS A 115 -19.51 -16.18 31.27
CA LYS A 115 -20.62 -16.34 32.24
C LYS A 115 -21.45 -15.06 32.51
N SER A 116 -22.77 -15.24 32.36
CA SER A 116 -24.00 -14.73 33.02
C SER A 116 -24.21 -13.27 33.52
N THR A 117 -25.12 -12.59 32.80
CA THR A 117 -26.38 -11.88 33.18
C THR A 117 -26.66 -11.35 34.60
N GLU A 118 -26.95 -10.04 34.70
CA GLU A 118 -28.06 -9.52 35.51
C GLU A 118 -28.59 -8.12 35.06
N LYS A 119 -29.88 -7.87 35.34
CA LYS A 119 -30.80 -6.83 34.83
C LYS A 119 -30.46 -5.39 35.25
N LYS A 120 -30.90 -4.40 34.45
CA LYS A 120 -31.10 -2.99 34.88
C LYS A 120 -32.45 -2.43 34.37
N PRO A 121 -33.00 -1.39 35.04
CA PRO A 121 -34.21 -0.68 34.64
C PRO A 121 -33.94 0.50 33.69
N ASP A 122 -35.05 1.13 33.30
CA ASP A 122 -35.36 1.97 32.13
C ASP A 122 -35.24 3.47 32.44
N VAL A 123 -34.59 4.27 31.57
CA VAL A 123 -34.66 5.75 31.52
C VAL A 123 -34.38 6.26 30.09
N SER A 124 -35.27 7.14 29.65
CA SER A 124 -35.41 7.89 28.38
C SER A 124 -34.23 8.79 27.98
N GLY A 125 -33.92 8.86 26.67
CA GLY A 125 -32.75 9.56 26.09
C GLY A 125 -32.97 11.03 25.66
N PRO A 126 -31.88 11.83 25.47
CA PRO A 126 -31.92 13.23 25.06
C PRO A 126 -31.47 13.48 23.59
N GLN A 127 -31.96 14.57 23.01
CA GLN A 127 -31.72 15.02 21.62
C GLN A 127 -30.38 15.78 21.46
N ILE A 128 -29.68 15.57 20.33
CA ILE A 128 -28.37 16.18 20.00
C ILE A 128 -28.47 16.92 18.66
N GLY A 129 -28.35 18.25 18.68
CA GLY A 129 -28.34 19.10 17.49
C GLY A 129 -27.49 20.38 17.61
N ASP A 130 -27.22 20.85 18.84
CA ASP A 130 -26.58 22.16 19.11
C ASP A 130 -25.13 22.08 19.66
N ASP A 131 -24.47 20.92 19.58
CA ASP A 131 -23.30 20.62 20.44
C ASP A 131 -21.91 20.92 19.83
N LEU A 132 -21.79 21.11 18.51
CA LEU A 132 -20.47 21.29 17.86
C LEU A 132 -19.86 22.68 18.10
N ASP A 133 -20.67 23.74 18.01
CA ASP A 133 -20.19 25.09 18.30
C ASP A 133 -19.90 25.26 19.79
N THR A 134 -20.70 24.62 20.64
CA THR A 134 -20.47 24.54 22.09
C THR A 134 -19.15 23.85 22.39
N ALA A 135 -18.88 22.68 21.79
CA ALA A 135 -17.61 21.97 21.96
C ALA A 135 -16.40 22.77 21.45
N ARG A 136 -16.55 23.53 20.35
CA ARG A 136 -15.50 24.42 19.85
C ARG A 136 -15.23 25.57 20.80
N GLN A 137 -16.28 26.20 21.32
CA GLN A 137 -16.19 27.28 22.30
C GLN A 137 -15.56 26.79 23.62
N ASP A 138 -15.94 25.60 24.07
CA ASP A 138 -15.40 24.93 25.25
C ASP A 138 -13.91 24.60 25.09
N LEU A 139 -13.48 24.15 23.91
CA LEU A 139 -12.08 23.89 23.62
C LEU A 139 -11.25 25.18 23.65
N VAL A 140 -11.74 26.26 23.04
CA VAL A 140 -11.08 27.57 23.05
C VAL A 140 -10.98 28.10 24.48
N THR A 141 -12.07 28.05 25.23
CA THR A 141 -12.14 28.50 26.62
C THR A 141 -11.25 27.66 27.52
N GLY A 142 -11.27 26.34 27.34
CA GLY A 142 -10.41 25.39 28.05
C GLY A 142 -8.93 25.63 27.78
N TYR A 143 -8.54 25.91 26.54
CA TYR A 143 -7.17 26.24 26.18
C TYR A 143 -6.70 27.58 26.77
N GLN A 144 -7.56 28.60 26.79
CA GLN A 144 -7.27 29.87 27.46
C GLN A 144 -7.08 29.69 28.97
N ASN A 145 -7.97 28.93 29.61
CA ASN A 145 -7.88 28.61 31.03
C ASN A 145 -6.60 27.82 31.35
N LEU A 146 -6.21 26.90 30.47
CA LEU A 146 -4.94 26.19 30.58
C LEU A 146 -3.76 27.15 30.51
N ARG A 147 -3.73 28.07 29.53
CA ARG A 147 -2.65 29.07 29.42
C ARG A 147 -2.52 29.94 30.68
N ILE A 148 -3.64 30.34 31.27
CA ILE A 148 -3.66 31.10 32.52
C ILE A 148 -3.03 30.28 33.66
N ARG A 149 -3.46 29.02 33.85
CA ARG A 149 -2.89 28.12 34.88
C ARG A 149 -1.42 27.81 34.64
N VAL A 150 -1.01 27.64 33.40
CA VAL A 150 0.40 27.41 33.07
C VAL A 150 1.22 28.68 33.31
N GLY A 151 0.64 29.86 33.13
CA GLY A 151 1.25 31.15 33.49
C GLY A 151 1.58 31.26 34.98
N SER A 152 0.69 30.82 35.87
CA SER A 152 0.99 30.78 37.30
C SER A 152 2.09 29.78 37.62
N ILE A 153 2.05 28.57 37.03
CA ILE A 153 3.10 27.55 37.20
C ILE A 153 4.45 28.05 36.69
N LEU A 154 4.48 28.77 35.57
CA LEU A 154 5.70 29.37 35.04
C LEU A 154 6.30 30.39 36.02
N THR A 155 5.44 31.22 36.65
CA THR A 155 5.86 32.19 37.65
C THR A 155 6.50 31.49 38.85
N ASP A 156 5.88 30.40 39.32
CA ASP A 156 6.42 29.58 40.40
C ASP A 156 7.74 28.90 40.01
N LEU A 157 7.85 28.41 38.77
CA LEU A 157 9.09 27.81 38.25
C LEU A 157 10.22 28.83 38.13
N LEU A 158 9.93 30.06 37.69
CA LEU A 158 10.92 31.14 37.64
C LEU A 158 11.37 31.55 39.06
N HIS A 159 10.44 31.56 40.03
CA HIS A 159 10.76 31.79 41.42
C HIS A 159 11.66 30.69 42.00
N LEU A 160 11.31 29.42 41.76
CA LEU A 160 12.12 28.26 42.13
C LEU A 160 13.50 28.30 41.47
N GLN A 161 13.58 28.71 40.20
CA GLN A 161 14.86 28.87 39.50
C GLN A 161 15.73 29.94 40.14
N ALA A 162 15.15 31.05 40.60
CA ALA A 162 15.86 32.09 41.33
C ALA A 162 16.38 31.57 42.69
N LEU A 163 15.59 30.76 43.41
CA LEU A 163 16.02 30.11 44.66
C LEU A 163 17.10 29.06 44.43
N GLN A 164 16.99 28.23 43.38
CA GLN A 164 18.00 27.26 42.98
C GLN A 164 19.33 27.94 42.64
N LYS A 165 19.28 29.07 41.92
CA LYS A 165 20.47 29.86 41.62
C LYS A 165 21.14 30.41 42.90
N LYS A 166 20.36 30.85 43.89
CA LYS A 166 20.89 31.25 45.21
C LYS A 166 21.51 30.09 45.98
N ALA A 167 21.01 28.87 45.77
CA ALA A 167 21.50 27.65 46.41
C ALA A 167 22.59 26.90 45.60
N ASN A 168 23.07 27.44 44.47
CA ASN A 168 23.99 26.77 43.54
C ASN A 168 23.50 25.40 43.02
N ILE A 169 22.19 25.25 42.81
CA ILE A 169 21.58 24.05 42.22
C ILE A 169 21.30 24.32 40.73
N LEU A 170 21.59 23.33 39.88
CA LEU A 170 21.39 23.44 38.43
C LEU A 170 19.88 23.60 38.11
N PRO A 171 19.49 24.61 37.32
CA PRO A 171 18.08 24.86 37.02
C PRO A 171 17.47 23.80 36.09
N SER A 172 16.16 23.60 36.23
CA SER A 172 15.37 22.69 35.40
C SER A 172 15.43 23.07 33.91
N ARG A 173 15.64 22.09 33.02
CA ARG A 173 15.55 22.29 31.56
C ARG A 173 14.12 22.48 31.04
N ASN A 174 13.10 22.25 31.88
CA ASN A 174 11.71 22.28 31.45
C ASN A 174 11.09 23.68 31.46
N THR A 175 11.72 24.68 32.08
CA THR A 175 11.18 26.05 32.17
C THR A 175 10.96 26.67 30.79
N ALA A 176 11.88 26.41 29.85
CA ALA A 176 11.76 26.87 28.47
C ALA A 176 10.59 26.24 27.70
N LYS A 177 10.17 25.02 28.06
CA LYS A 177 8.99 24.36 27.47
C LYS A 177 7.69 24.96 28.01
N VAL A 178 7.65 25.20 29.33
CA VAL A 178 6.49 25.82 30.00
C VAL A 178 6.27 27.24 29.50
N GLN A 179 7.34 28.02 29.31
CA GLN A 179 7.29 29.38 28.76
C GLN A 179 6.58 29.42 27.39
N ARG A 180 6.92 28.50 26.47
CA ARG A 180 6.30 28.46 25.13
C ARG A 180 4.79 28.23 25.19
N ILE A 181 4.32 27.38 26.10
CA ILE A 181 2.88 27.12 26.31
C ILE A 181 2.18 28.39 26.79
N VAL A 182 2.79 29.15 27.70
CA VAL A 182 2.25 30.43 28.18
C VAL A 182 2.16 31.44 27.05
N ASP A 183 3.22 31.56 26.26
CA ASP A 183 3.29 32.48 25.12
C ASP A 183 2.32 32.09 23.99
N GLY A 184 1.70 30.90 24.08
CA GLY A 184 0.84 30.36 23.03
C GLY A 184 1.63 30.06 21.77
N GLN A 185 2.96 29.98 21.89
CA GLN A 185 3.77 29.43 20.83
C GLN A 185 3.46 27.94 20.79
N PRO A 186 2.99 27.41 19.64
CA PRO A 186 2.86 25.98 19.49
C PRO A 186 4.21 25.38 19.86
N ASN A 187 4.21 24.41 20.77
CA ASN A 187 5.44 23.76 21.17
C ASN A 187 6.19 23.38 19.90
N THR A 188 7.37 23.96 19.68
CA THR A 188 8.37 23.44 18.73
C THR A 188 8.95 22.10 19.22
N SER A 189 8.20 21.33 20.01
CA SER A 189 8.29 19.88 19.88
C SER A 189 7.75 19.61 18.50
N VAL A 190 8.65 19.40 17.53
CA VAL A 190 8.41 18.83 16.19
C VAL A 190 7.03 18.16 16.18
N GLN A 191 6.00 18.94 15.85
CA GLN A 191 4.64 18.47 15.95
C GLN A 191 4.49 17.67 14.69
N LEU A 192 4.65 16.34 14.85
CA LEU A 192 4.54 15.41 13.75
C LEU A 192 3.33 15.82 12.93
N CYS A 193 3.55 16.15 11.64
CA CYS A 193 2.45 16.49 10.75
C CYS A 193 1.35 15.44 10.93
N THR A 194 0.08 15.84 10.99
CA THR A 194 -0.98 14.82 11.04
C THR A 194 -1.10 14.16 9.67
N PRO A 195 -1.50 12.88 9.57
CA PRO A 195 -1.63 12.23 8.25
C PRO A 195 -2.56 13.03 7.33
N ARG A 196 -3.56 13.70 7.91
CA ARG A 196 -4.47 14.58 7.20
C ARG A 196 -3.79 15.81 6.58
N THR A 197 -2.84 16.42 7.28
CA THR A 197 -2.09 17.59 6.78
C THR A 197 -1.17 17.19 5.64
N THR A 198 -0.45 16.08 5.82
CA THR A 198 0.42 15.51 4.78
C THR A 198 -0.38 15.10 3.53
N ALA A 199 -1.50 14.41 3.72
CA ALA A 199 -2.38 14.02 2.62
C ALA A 199 -3.06 15.21 1.92
N HIS A 200 -3.19 16.35 2.58
CA HIS A 200 -3.62 17.60 1.95
C HIS A 200 -2.50 18.17 1.07
N ALA A 201 -1.28 18.28 1.61
CA ALA A 201 -0.12 18.78 0.88
C ALA A 201 0.18 17.94 -0.38
N MET A 202 0.09 16.61 -0.28
CA MET A 202 0.23 15.70 -1.44
C MET A 202 -0.83 15.93 -2.51
N ARG A 203 -2.06 16.34 -2.12
CA ARG A 203 -3.14 16.65 -3.07
C ARG A 203 -2.97 18.02 -3.72
N GLU A 204 -2.44 19.00 -2.99
CA GLU A 204 -2.17 20.33 -3.53
C GLU A 204 -1.00 20.34 -4.52
N THR A 205 -0.02 19.45 -4.33
CA THR A 205 1.20 19.36 -5.15
C THR A 205 1.52 17.91 -5.54
N PRO A 206 0.70 17.28 -6.40
CA PRO A 206 0.81 15.86 -6.74
C PRO A 206 2.16 15.49 -7.37
N GLU A 207 2.79 16.41 -8.10
CA GLU A 207 4.13 16.23 -8.68
C GLU A 207 5.26 16.16 -7.63
N HIS A 208 5.02 16.68 -6.42
CA HIS A 208 5.92 16.61 -5.27
C HIS A 208 5.48 15.59 -4.21
N ALA A 209 4.42 14.82 -4.47
CA ALA A 209 3.80 13.93 -3.49
C ALA A 209 4.78 12.91 -2.91
N LEU A 210 5.71 12.37 -3.71
CA LEU A 210 6.75 11.46 -3.22
C LEU A 210 7.67 12.12 -2.19
N VAL A 211 8.15 13.34 -2.47
CA VAL A 211 9.05 14.08 -1.59
C VAL A 211 8.34 14.39 -0.26
N ILE A 212 7.07 14.77 -0.33
CA ILE A 212 6.23 15.04 0.85
C ILE A 212 6.03 13.77 1.68
N ALA A 213 5.70 12.64 1.04
CA ALA A 213 5.50 11.37 1.73
C ALA A 213 6.79 10.86 2.38
N VAL A 214 7.93 10.98 1.71
CA VAL A 214 9.24 10.61 2.27
C VAL A 214 9.57 11.48 3.49
N ALA A 215 9.42 12.80 3.38
CA ALA A 215 9.68 13.72 4.49
C ALA A 215 8.79 13.42 5.71
N ASP A 216 7.50 13.09 5.50
CA ASP A 216 6.58 12.68 6.56
C ASP A 216 7.06 11.41 7.29
N MET A 217 7.51 10.41 6.52
CA MET A 217 8.00 9.16 7.09
C MET A 217 9.34 9.34 7.81
N GLU A 218 10.25 10.18 7.31
CA GLU A 218 11.50 10.53 7.99
C GLU A 218 11.23 11.24 9.32
N GLU A 219 10.30 12.20 9.33
CA GLU A 219 9.90 12.91 10.55
C GLU A 219 9.30 11.92 11.56
N ALA A 220 8.44 11.00 11.09
CA ALA A 220 7.88 9.94 11.92
C ALA A 220 8.97 9.01 12.48
N VAL A 221 9.97 8.65 11.67
CA VAL A 221 11.11 7.83 12.11
C VAL A 221 11.91 8.57 13.20
N GLY A 222 12.25 9.84 12.97
CA GLY A 222 13.00 10.67 13.92
C GLY A 222 12.25 10.82 15.25
N TRP A 223 10.94 11.06 15.20
CA TRP A 223 10.10 11.19 16.38
C TRP A 223 10.06 9.90 17.21
N HIS A 224 9.83 8.75 16.57
CA HIS A 224 9.80 7.45 17.26
C HIS A 224 11.17 7.05 17.83
N LYS A 225 12.26 7.32 17.12
CA LYS A 225 13.63 7.13 17.63
C LYS A 225 13.87 7.98 18.89
N GLY A 226 13.39 9.21 18.91
CA GLY A 226 13.46 10.09 20.08
C GLY A 226 12.66 9.57 21.28
N LEU A 227 11.51 8.94 21.03
CA LEU A 227 10.63 8.38 22.07
C LEU A 227 11.21 7.09 22.70
N LEU A 228 11.77 6.21 21.87
CA LEU A 228 12.17 4.86 22.26
C LEU A 228 13.60 4.79 22.85
N GLY A 229 14.37 5.88 22.77
CA GLY A 229 15.77 5.90 23.19
C GLY A 229 16.68 5.05 22.30
N GLN A 230 18.00 5.21 22.42
CA GLN A 230 19.04 4.53 21.61
C GLN A 230 19.21 3.03 21.95
N THR A 231 18.13 2.26 22.06
CA THR A 231 18.25 0.79 22.16
C THR A 231 18.34 0.18 20.77
N THR A 232 19.33 -0.70 20.55
CA THR A 232 20.02 -0.84 19.26
C THR A 232 19.40 -1.80 18.24
N ASP A 233 18.57 -2.78 18.60
CA ASP A 233 18.03 -3.75 17.61
C ASP A 233 16.54 -4.09 17.77
N THR A 234 16.04 -4.31 18.99
CA THR A 234 14.61 -4.63 19.22
C THR A 234 13.67 -3.46 18.87
N ASN A 235 14.23 -2.31 18.53
CA ASN A 235 13.52 -1.09 18.24
C ASN A 235 13.13 -0.97 16.75
N THR A 236 13.87 -1.63 15.85
CA THR A 236 13.68 -1.49 14.39
C THR A 236 12.33 -2.03 13.93
N ASP A 237 11.88 -3.17 14.46
CA ASP A 237 10.57 -3.74 14.10
C ASP A 237 9.41 -2.89 14.61
N LYS A 238 9.52 -2.34 15.83
CA LYS A 238 8.51 -1.42 16.38
C LYS A 238 8.44 -0.13 15.57
N LEU A 239 9.60 0.37 15.15
CA LEU A 239 9.71 1.54 14.29
C LEU A 239 9.08 1.26 12.92
N ARG A 240 9.40 0.12 12.29
CA ARG A 240 8.80 -0.31 11.03
C ARG A 240 7.28 -0.45 11.16
N ASP A 241 6.76 -1.08 12.21
CA ASP A 241 5.32 -1.20 12.47
C ASP A 241 4.65 0.17 12.62
N ALA A 242 5.29 1.13 13.30
CA ALA A 242 4.79 2.49 13.41
C ALA A 242 4.71 3.20 12.05
N ILE A 243 5.72 3.05 11.19
CA ILE A 243 5.71 3.63 9.83
C ILE A 243 4.67 2.93 8.94
N VAL A 244 4.49 1.61 9.05
CA VAL A 244 3.43 0.89 8.33
C VAL A 244 2.05 1.38 8.75
N LYS A 245 1.81 1.62 10.05
CA LYS A 245 0.56 2.23 10.54
C LYS A 245 0.39 3.65 10.01
N ARG A 246 1.47 4.42 9.94
CA ARG A 246 1.47 5.78 9.38
C ARG A 246 1.12 5.78 7.89
N LYS A 247 1.72 4.87 7.10
CA LYS A 247 1.38 4.61 5.70
C LYS A 247 -0.11 4.31 5.54
N ALA A 248 -0.64 3.35 6.31
CA ALA A 248 -2.05 2.98 6.23
C ALA A 248 -2.98 4.17 6.56
N ALA A 249 -2.62 5.01 7.53
CA ALA A 249 -3.39 6.21 7.85
C ALA A 249 -3.39 7.25 6.71
N LEU A 250 -2.29 7.40 5.96
CA LEU A 250 -2.24 8.24 4.76
C LEU A 250 -3.09 7.66 3.64
N GLU A 251 -2.99 6.36 3.37
CA GLU A 251 -3.71 5.67 2.30
C GLU A 251 -5.23 5.74 2.47
N VAL A 252 -5.76 5.72 3.70
CA VAL A 252 -7.21 5.90 3.95
C VAL A 252 -7.71 7.27 3.51
N ILE A 253 -6.85 8.29 3.54
CA ILE A 253 -7.21 9.69 3.31
C ILE A 253 -6.91 10.12 1.86
N LEU A 254 -5.97 9.45 1.19
CA LEU A 254 -5.50 9.77 -0.16
C LEU A 254 -6.36 9.12 -1.26
N PRO A 255 -6.50 9.78 -2.42
CA PRO A 255 -7.06 9.15 -3.61
C PRO A 255 -6.12 8.06 -4.15
N ASP A 256 -6.66 7.10 -4.91
CA ASP A 256 -5.96 5.87 -5.35
C ASP A 256 -4.70 6.13 -6.19
N ASP A 257 -4.69 7.20 -6.97
CA ASP A 257 -3.55 7.62 -7.77
C ASP A 257 -2.35 8.07 -6.94
N LEU A 258 -2.58 8.62 -5.74
CA LEU A 258 -1.53 9.09 -4.84
C LEU A 258 -1.06 8.03 -3.83
N LYS A 259 -1.80 6.94 -3.62
CA LYS A 259 -1.43 5.89 -2.65
C LYS A 259 -0.07 5.27 -2.94
N ILE A 260 0.29 5.14 -4.22
CA ILE A 260 1.57 4.55 -4.65
C ILE A 260 2.79 5.30 -4.10
N TYR A 261 2.69 6.63 -3.88
CA TYR A 261 3.78 7.42 -3.32
C TYR A 261 4.09 7.05 -1.87
N CYS A 262 3.07 6.66 -1.08
CA CYS A 262 3.26 6.17 0.27
C CYS A 262 4.04 4.85 0.28
N GLU A 263 3.88 4.03 -0.76
CA GLU A 263 4.59 2.77 -0.90
C GLU A 263 6.07 2.98 -1.22
N PHE A 264 6.36 3.92 -2.13
CA PHE A 264 7.74 4.32 -2.43
C PHE A 264 8.42 4.99 -1.25
N ALA A 265 7.70 5.83 -0.50
CA ALA A 265 8.22 6.40 0.74
C ALA A 265 8.62 5.29 1.74
N LEU A 266 7.75 4.30 1.96
CA LEU A 266 8.06 3.16 2.83
C LEU A 266 9.24 2.34 2.29
N MET A 267 9.32 2.14 0.98
CA MET A 267 10.42 1.45 0.31
C MET A 267 11.77 2.14 0.59
N HIS A 268 11.83 3.48 0.50
CA HIS A 268 13.04 4.24 0.85
C HIS A 268 13.38 4.14 2.34
N MET A 269 12.38 4.17 3.23
CA MET A 269 12.63 3.97 4.68
C MET A 269 13.19 2.58 4.97
N ASP A 270 12.66 1.54 4.33
CA ASP A 270 13.15 0.17 4.43
C ASP A 270 14.62 0.05 4.01
N HIS A 271 14.97 0.72 2.91
CA HIS A 271 16.32 0.73 2.37
C HIS A 271 17.32 1.42 3.31
N GLU A 272 17.01 2.65 3.72
CA GLU A 272 17.98 3.53 4.37
C GLU A 272 17.99 3.44 5.90
N HIS A 273 16.90 3.00 6.52
CA HIS A 273 16.76 3.00 7.97
C HIS A 273 16.58 1.63 8.58
N PHE A 274 16.04 0.66 7.83
CA PHE A 274 15.68 -0.64 8.38
C PHE A 274 16.54 -1.80 7.87
N GLY A 275 17.55 -1.53 7.04
CA GLY A 275 18.51 -2.53 6.58
C GLY A 275 17.82 -3.72 5.91
N ARG A 276 16.90 -3.44 4.98
CA ARG A 276 16.15 -4.50 4.29
C ARG A 276 17.10 -5.43 3.53
N ASN A 277 16.90 -6.75 3.70
CA ASN A 277 17.62 -7.76 2.94
C ASN A 277 16.95 -7.95 1.56
N TYR A 278 17.64 -7.53 0.51
CA TYR A 278 17.23 -7.75 -0.88
C TYR A 278 17.75 -9.10 -1.40
N ILE A 279 17.17 -9.59 -2.50
CA ILE A 279 17.65 -10.83 -3.12
C ILE A 279 19.06 -10.66 -3.69
N ASN A 280 19.33 -9.49 -4.28
CA ASN A 280 20.67 -9.12 -4.73
C ASN A 280 21.40 -8.29 -3.66
N THR A 281 22.69 -8.56 -3.49
CA THR A 281 23.59 -7.78 -2.63
C THR A 281 24.31 -6.68 -3.39
N GLU A 282 24.45 -6.84 -4.71
CA GLU A 282 25.12 -5.93 -5.62
C GLU A 282 24.19 -5.52 -6.78
N THR A 283 24.48 -4.39 -7.41
CA THR A 283 23.83 -3.93 -8.65
C THR A 283 24.29 -4.76 -9.85
N MET A 284 23.75 -4.50 -11.05
CA MET A 284 24.20 -5.20 -12.26
C MET A 284 25.63 -4.82 -12.66
N TYR A 285 26.14 -3.67 -12.21
CA TYR A 285 27.52 -3.24 -12.42
C TYR A 285 28.46 -3.54 -11.25
N GLY A 286 27.97 -4.20 -10.19
CA GLY A 286 28.78 -4.68 -9.07
C GLY A 286 28.93 -3.70 -7.90
N ASP A 287 28.18 -2.59 -7.89
CA ASP A 287 28.13 -1.70 -6.74
C ASP A 287 27.29 -2.32 -5.62
N GLU A 288 27.59 -2.04 -4.35
CA GLU A 288 26.79 -2.59 -3.25
C GLU A 288 25.40 -1.95 -3.20
N VAL A 289 24.35 -2.76 -3.03
CA VAL A 289 22.96 -2.29 -3.01
C VAL A 289 22.73 -1.21 -1.95
N LYS A 290 23.35 -1.36 -0.77
CA LYS A 290 23.21 -0.41 0.35
C LYS A 290 23.73 1.00 0.04
N ASP A 291 24.57 1.13 -0.98
CA ASP A 291 25.24 2.37 -1.37
C ASP A 291 24.50 3.08 -2.53
N ILE A 292 23.41 2.50 -3.05
CA ILE A 292 22.59 3.14 -4.10
C ILE A 292 21.94 4.40 -3.51
N PRO A 293 22.15 5.58 -4.10
CA PRO A 293 21.55 6.81 -3.60
C PRO A 293 20.03 6.79 -3.81
N ARG A 294 19.28 7.41 -2.88
CA ARG A 294 17.80 7.52 -2.94
C ARG A 294 17.25 7.91 -4.31
N SER A 295 17.90 8.87 -4.97
CA SER A 295 17.49 9.40 -6.28
C SER A 295 17.60 8.40 -7.43
N LYS A 296 18.32 7.30 -7.23
CA LYS A 296 18.50 6.21 -8.20
C LYS A 296 17.87 4.90 -7.71
N PHE A 297 17.46 4.81 -6.45
CA PHE A 297 17.04 3.56 -5.85
C PHE A 297 15.58 3.20 -6.19
N TYR A 298 15.36 1.95 -6.57
CA TYR A 298 14.03 1.35 -6.67
C TYR A 298 14.07 -0.12 -6.27
N ALA A 299 12.99 -0.63 -5.68
CA ALA A 299 12.86 -2.05 -5.35
C ALA A 299 11.56 -2.61 -5.90
N THR A 300 11.66 -3.77 -6.54
CA THR A 300 10.53 -4.47 -7.15
C THR A 300 9.85 -5.44 -6.19
N GLU A 301 8.63 -5.88 -6.51
CA GLU A 301 7.84 -6.79 -5.67
C GLU A 301 8.52 -8.14 -5.43
N ASP A 302 9.34 -8.59 -6.39
CA ASP A 302 10.20 -9.77 -6.25
C ASP A 302 11.43 -9.53 -5.34
N ASN A 303 11.48 -8.39 -4.65
CA ASN A 303 12.50 -8.02 -3.66
C ASN A 303 13.93 -7.86 -4.22
N TYR A 304 14.05 -7.54 -5.51
CA TYR A 304 15.30 -7.04 -6.08
C TYR A 304 15.41 -5.52 -5.90
N ALA A 305 16.61 -5.06 -5.58
CA ALA A 305 16.97 -3.65 -5.53
C ALA A 305 17.70 -3.25 -6.81
N TRP A 306 17.38 -2.06 -7.31
CA TRP A 306 17.85 -1.55 -8.59
C TRP A 306 18.45 -0.16 -8.43
N ASP A 307 19.61 0.04 -9.06
CA ASP A 307 19.96 1.35 -9.58
C ASP A 307 19.14 1.57 -10.87
N MET A 308 18.32 2.61 -10.87
CA MET A 308 17.41 2.92 -11.95
C MET A 308 18.12 3.33 -13.24
N GLU A 309 19.35 3.83 -13.20
CA GLU A 309 20.11 4.08 -14.43
C GLU A 309 20.46 2.77 -15.13
N GLU A 310 20.94 1.79 -14.35
CA GLU A 310 21.29 0.47 -14.83
C GLU A 310 20.05 -0.29 -15.32
N LEU A 311 18.97 -0.29 -14.53
CA LEU A 311 17.73 -0.96 -14.90
C LEU A 311 17.14 -0.37 -16.19
N VAL A 312 17.12 0.96 -16.32
CA VAL A 312 16.64 1.60 -17.54
C VAL A 312 17.52 1.23 -18.73
N ALA A 313 18.85 1.26 -18.59
CA ALA A 313 19.76 0.85 -19.66
C ALA A 313 19.55 -0.63 -20.08
N ALA A 314 19.32 -1.52 -19.11
CA ALA A 314 19.02 -2.93 -19.39
C ALA A 314 17.67 -3.10 -20.12
N ILE A 315 16.64 -2.34 -19.75
CA ILE A 315 15.35 -2.35 -20.44
C ILE A 315 15.49 -1.79 -21.87
N GLU A 316 16.26 -0.72 -22.07
CA GLU A 316 16.54 -0.15 -23.39
C GLU A 316 17.28 -1.16 -24.29
N ALA A 317 18.30 -1.83 -23.76
CA ALA A 317 19.01 -2.90 -24.47
C ALA A 317 18.08 -4.08 -24.81
N GLY A 318 17.11 -4.35 -23.92
CA GLY A 318 16.01 -5.29 -24.13
C GLY A 318 14.89 -4.79 -25.03
N SER A 319 15.10 -3.69 -25.78
CA SER A 319 14.11 -3.08 -26.68
C SER A 319 12.81 -2.64 -25.98
N GLY A 320 12.86 -2.29 -24.70
CA GLY A 320 11.69 -1.83 -23.95
C GLY A 320 10.87 -2.96 -23.29
N VAL A 321 11.33 -4.22 -23.33
CA VAL A 321 10.67 -5.30 -22.61
C VAL A 321 10.85 -5.11 -21.12
N LEU A 322 9.74 -4.91 -20.40
CA LEU A 322 9.70 -4.74 -18.94
C LEU A 322 9.89 -6.07 -18.21
N ARG A 323 11.14 -6.54 -18.22
CA ARG A 323 11.57 -7.78 -17.59
C ARG A 323 12.71 -7.51 -16.62
N ASN A 324 12.67 -8.20 -15.48
CA ASN A 324 13.77 -8.23 -14.55
C ASN A 324 15.01 -8.84 -15.23
N PRO A 325 16.11 -8.07 -15.42
CA PRO A 325 17.30 -8.54 -16.13
C PRO A 325 18.06 -9.64 -15.39
N LEU A 326 17.89 -9.77 -14.06
CA LEU A 326 18.53 -10.80 -13.24
C LEU A 326 17.67 -12.07 -13.16
N SER A 327 16.40 -11.96 -12.73
CA SER A 327 15.51 -13.13 -12.58
C SER A 327 14.89 -13.61 -13.89
N LYS A 328 14.95 -12.80 -14.95
CA LYS A 328 14.31 -13.02 -16.26
C LYS A 328 12.78 -13.09 -16.19
N HIS A 329 12.16 -12.75 -15.05
CA HIS A 329 10.71 -12.67 -14.93
C HIS A 329 10.17 -11.32 -15.40
N MET A 330 8.96 -11.31 -15.96
CA MET A 330 8.28 -10.06 -16.31
C MET A 330 7.98 -9.29 -15.02
N PHE A 331 8.18 -7.98 -15.04
CA PHE A 331 7.75 -7.11 -13.94
C PHE A 331 6.23 -7.18 -13.79
N THR A 332 5.76 -7.09 -12.54
CA THR A 332 4.31 -7.06 -12.28
C THR A 332 3.72 -5.74 -12.78
N PRO A 333 2.39 -5.64 -13.02
CA PRO A 333 1.78 -4.36 -13.40
C PRO A 333 2.08 -3.22 -12.42
N ARG A 334 2.24 -3.55 -11.14
CA ARG A 334 2.61 -2.60 -10.08
C ARG A 334 4.06 -2.15 -10.22
N ASP A 335 4.99 -3.08 -10.43
CA ASP A 335 6.40 -2.76 -10.71
C ASP A 335 6.53 -1.88 -11.96
N VAL A 336 5.82 -2.23 -13.04
CA VAL A 336 5.83 -1.46 -14.28
C VAL A 336 5.37 -0.03 -14.06
N LYS A 337 4.27 0.17 -13.32
CA LYS A 337 3.80 1.52 -12.97
C LYS A 337 4.86 2.28 -12.19
N GLY A 338 5.49 1.65 -11.21
CA GLY A 338 6.53 2.30 -10.40
C GLY A 338 7.80 2.63 -11.16
N ILE A 339 8.23 1.74 -12.05
CA ILE A 339 9.34 2.01 -12.98
C ILE A 339 9.05 3.26 -13.78
N TYR A 340 7.89 3.37 -14.43
CA TYR A 340 7.55 4.57 -15.23
C TYR A 340 7.39 5.85 -14.42
N MET A 341 7.00 5.75 -13.15
CA MET A 341 6.90 6.91 -12.26
C MET A 341 8.27 7.44 -11.81
N HIS A 342 9.33 6.63 -11.92
CA HIS A 342 10.66 7.05 -11.51
C HIS A 342 11.22 8.13 -12.46
N PRO A 343 11.81 9.24 -11.98
CA PRO A 343 12.28 10.33 -12.83
C PRO A 343 13.27 9.91 -13.94
N LEU A 344 14.14 8.94 -13.65
CA LEU A 344 15.16 8.44 -14.59
C LEU A 344 14.58 7.51 -15.68
N ALA A 345 13.35 7.02 -15.49
CA ALA A 345 12.69 6.12 -16.42
C ALA A 345 11.79 6.85 -17.43
N LYS A 346 11.70 8.18 -17.38
CA LYS A 346 10.90 8.98 -18.34
C LYS A 346 11.23 8.65 -19.80
N ARG A 347 12.48 8.32 -20.11
CA ARG A 347 12.93 7.88 -21.44
C ARG A 347 12.31 6.55 -21.91
N LEU A 348 11.95 5.65 -20.98
CA LEU A 348 11.25 4.41 -21.31
C LEU A 348 9.82 4.66 -21.81
N ALA A 349 9.20 5.79 -21.46
CA ALA A 349 7.85 6.10 -21.92
C ALA A 349 7.77 6.21 -23.45
N ALA A 350 8.82 6.76 -24.08
CA ALA A 350 8.91 6.83 -25.54
C ALA A 350 8.98 5.42 -26.16
N LEU A 351 9.80 4.53 -25.60
CA LEU A 351 9.89 3.13 -26.03
C LEU A 351 8.57 2.38 -25.83
N ALA A 352 7.84 2.66 -24.75
CA ALA A 352 6.53 2.06 -24.51
C ALA A 352 5.51 2.44 -25.58
N VAL A 353 5.51 3.71 -26.00
CA VAL A 353 4.68 4.21 -27.10
C VAL A 353 5.10 3.55 -28.42
N GLU A 354 6.41 3.49 -28.70
CA GLU A 354 6.94 2.84 -29.90
C GLU A 354 6.54 1.35 -29.97
N GLN A 355 6.71 0.60 -28.88
CA GLN A 355 6.29 -0.80 -28.77
C GLN A 355 4.78 -0.96 -28.97
N LYS A 356 3.98 -0.07 -28.37
CA LYS A 356 2.52 -0.06 -28.54
C LYS A 356 2.14 0.22 -30.00
N ASP A 357 2.79 1.17 -30.65
CA ASP A 357 2.49 1.51 -32.05
C ASP A 357 2.96 0.43 -33.02
N MET A 358 4.12 -0.18 -32.79
CA MET A 358 4.57 -1.38 -33.51
C MET A 358 3.56 -2.53 -33.37
N SER A 359 3.03 -2.75 -32.17
CA SER A 359 2.03 -3.82 -31.94
C SER A 359 0.71 -3.57 -32.70
N LYS A 360 0.27 -2.32 -32.84
CA LYS A 360 -0.91 -1.95 -33.63
C LYS A 360 -0.69 -2.15 -35.13
N GLY A 361 0.55 -1.97 -35.59
CA GLY A 361 0.95 -2.10 -36.99
C GLY A 361 0.78 -3.52 -37.56
N VAL A 362 0.73 -4.55 -36.72
CA VAL A 362 0.56 -5.94 -37.16
C VAL A 362 -0.90 -6.22 -37.53
N ARG A 363 -1.18 -6.52 -38.80
CA ARG A 363 -2.55 -6.76 -39.32
C ARG A 363 -3.15 -8.05 -38.74
N PRO A 364 -4.49 -8.15 -38.63
CA PRO A 364 -5.13 -9.36 -38.11
C PRO A 364 -4.81 -10.61 -38.95
N GLU A 365 -4.66 -10.43 -40.27
CA GLU A 365 -4.25 -11.51 -41.17
C GLU A 365 -2.88 -12.08 -40.80
N THR A 366 -1.90 -11.22 -40.51
CA THR A 366 -0.56 -11.62 -40.05
C THR A 366 -0.64 -12.40 -38.74
N ILE A 367 -1.49 -11.97 -37.80
CA ILE A 367 -1.72 -12.69 -36.55
C ILE A 367 -2.31 -14.08 -36.83
N THR A 368 -3.30 -14.20 -37.73
CA THR A 368 -3.85 -15.51 -38.15
C THR A 368 -2.80 -16.38 -38.82
N ARG A 369 -1.89 -15.81 -39.61
CA ARG A 369 -0.75 -16.53 -40.21
C ARG A 369 0.23 -17.02 -39.15
N MET A 370 0.50 -16.22 -38.11
CA MET A 370 1.32 -16.64 -36.95
C MET A 370 0.66 -17.81 -36.20
N GLU A 371 -0.65 -17.76 -35.97
CA GLU A 371 -1.38 -18.86 -35.33
C GLU A 371 -1.31 -20.15 -36.15
N LYS A 372 -1.55 -20.07 -37.47
CA LYS A 372 -1.40 -21.21 -38.39
C LYS A 372 0.01 -21.78 -38.33
N LEU A 373 1.04 -20.93 -38.39
CA LEU A 373 2.43 -21.35 -38.25
C LEU A 373 2.63 -22.09 -36.92
N SER A 374 2.21 -21.49 -35.81
CA SER A 374 2.40 -22.09 -34.48
C SER A 374 1.72 -23.46 -34.33
N SER A 375 0.51 -23.64 -34.89
CA SER A 375 -0.20 -24.92 -34.86
C SER A 375 0.61 -26.00 -35.58
N ILE A 376 1.09 -25.71 -36.80
CA ILE A 376 1.88 -26.66 -37.59
C ILE A 376 3.18 -27.03 -36.85
N LEU A 377 3.90 -26.04 -36.31
CA LEU A 377 5.17 -26.27 -35.60
C LEU A 377 5.01 -27.09 -34.31
N LEU A 378 3.85 -27.05 -33.68
CA LEU A 378 3.56 -27.80 -32.45
C LEU A 378 3.00 -29.20 -32.72
N GLU A 379 2.27 -29.37 -33.83
CA GLU A 379 1.64 -30.64 -34.21
C GLU A 379 2.56 -31.56 -35.02
N ASP A 380 3.62 -31.02 -35.63
CA ASP A 380 4.54 -31.79 -36.47
C ASP A 380 5.41 -32.77 -35.66
N GLN A 381 4.97 -34.02 -35.65
CA GLN A 381 5.70 -35.16 -35.08
C GLN A 381 6.45 -35.96 -36.14
N SER A 382 6.62 -35.44 -37.37
CA SER A 382 7.29 -36.16 -38.45
C SER A 382 8.79 -36.22 -38.24
N ALA A 383 9.43 -37.34 -38.61
CA ALA A 383 10.87 -37.53 -38.45
C ALA A 383 11.71 -36.51 -39.25
N GLU A 384 11.20 -36.06 -40.39
CA GLU A 384 11.90 -35.12 -41.28
C GLU A 384 11.50 -33.65 -41.03
N THR A 385 10.47 -33.39 -40.22
CA THR A 385 9.93 -32.05 -39.93
C THR A 385 9.59 -31.23 -41.19
N LEU A 386 9.27 -31.92 -42.29
CA LEU A 386 8.96 -31.29 -43.58
C LEU A 386 7.78 -30.29 -43.48
N PRO A 387 6.66 -30.61 -42.80
CA PRO A 387 5.57 -29.66 -42.62
C PRO A 387 6.03 -28.36 -41.93
N SER A 388 6.82 -28.47 -40.85
CA SER A 388 7.35 -27.31 -40.14
C SER A 388 8.28 -26.46 -41.01
N ARG A 389 9.18 -27.08 -41.76
CA ARG A 389 10.10 -26.38 -42.68
C ARG A 389 9.34 -25.62 -43.77
N HIS A 390 8.37 -26.27 -44.40
CA HIS A 390 7.52 -25.63 -45.40
C HIS A 390 6.71 -24.47 -44.81
N ALA A 391 6.14 -24.62 -43.62
CA ALA A 391 5.38 -23.55 -42.96
C ALA A 391 6.26 -22.35 -42.60
N VAL A 392 7.50 -22.58 -42.14
CA VAL A 392 8.48 -21.52 -41.88
C VAL A 392 8.85 -20.77 -43.16
N ASP A 393 9.12 -21.48 -44.25
CA ASP A 393 9.41 -20.85 -45.54
C ASP A 393 8.22 -20.08 -46.12
N GLU A 394 7.00 -20.64 -46.03
CA GLU A 394 5.75 -19.95 -46.41
C GLU A 394 5.57 -18.66 -45.62
N PHE A 395 5.80 -18.70 -44.30
CA PHE A 395 5.65 -17.53 -43.44
C PHE A 395 6.71 -16.46 -43.75
N LEU A 396 7.98 -16.82 -43.91
CA LEU A 396 9.04 -15.87 -44.27
C LEU A 396 8.81 -15.24 -45.66
N ALA A 397 8.34 -16.03 -46.64
CA ALA A 397 7.95 -15.51 -47.94
C ALA A 397 6.78 -14.53 -47.83
N TYR A 398 5.78 -14.84 -47.00
CA TYR A 398 4.68 -13.91 -46.70
C TYR A 398 5.19 -12.61 -46.06
N VAL A 399 6.06 -12.69 -45.03
CA VAL A 399 6.63 -11.52 -44.35
C VAL A 399 7.33 -10.58 -45.33
N ALA A 400 8.06 -11.11 -46.31
CA ALA A 400 8.73 -10.31 -47.34
C ALA A 400 7.78 -9.52 -48.26
N THR A 401 6.48 -9.84 -48.28
CA THR A 401 5.45 -9.11 -49.05
C THR A 401 4.73 -8.03 -48.23
N LEU A 402 4.98 -7.93 -46.92
CA LEU A 402 4.28 -6.99 -46.04
C LEU A 402 4.84 -5.56 -46.20
N PRO A 403 4.08 -4.51 -45.83
CA PRO A 403 4.63 -3.16 -45.75
C PRO A 403 5.79 -3.06 -44.76
N ASP A 404 6.74 -2.15 -45.00
CA ASP A 404 7.95 -1.96 -44.17
C ASP A 404 7.64 -1.80 -42.68
N LEU A 405 6.57 -1.09 -42.32
CA LEU A 405 6.16 -0.90 -40.92
C LEU A 405 5.82 -2.22 -40.23
N GLU A 406 5.14 -3.13 -40.93
CA GLU A 406 4.75 -4.43 -40.40
C GLU A 406 5.94 -5.40 -40.39
N GLN A 407 6.80 -5.35 -41.41
CA GLN A 407 8.07 -6.09 -41.40
C GLN A 407 8.92 -5.66 -40.20
N ASN A 408 9.09 -4.35 -39.99
CA ASN A 408 9.83 -3.81 -38.85
C ASN A 408 9.23 -4.25 -37.50
N ALA A 409 7.90 -4.28 -37.38
CA ALA A 409 7.25 -4.80 -36.19
C ALA A 409 7.58 -6.29 -35.97
N ILE A 410 7.50 -7.13 -36.99
CA ILE A 410 7.86 -8.56 -36.88
C ILE A 410 9.34 -8.74 -36.50
N GLU A 411 10.21 -7.88 -37.03
CA GLU A 411 11.66 -7.96 -36.82
C GLU A 411 12.12 -7.45 -35.46
N ARG A 412 11.47 -6.43 -34.90
CA ARG A 412 11.95 -5.71 -33.72
C ARG A 412 11.04 -5.81 -32.50
N LEU A 413 9.75 -6.10 -32.69
CA LEU A 413 8.82 -6.23 -31.57
C LEU A 413 9.18 -7.48 -30.78
N LYS A 414 9.51 -7.29 -29.50
CA LYS A 414 9.72 -8.38 -28.55
C LYS A 414 8.42 -8.59 -27.77
N CYS A 415 7.88 -9.81 -27.82
CA CYS A 415 6.65 -10.15 -27.12
C CYS A 415 6.95 -10.77 -25.74
N PRO A 416 6.20 -10.41 -24.70
CA PRO A 416 6.33 -11.04 -23.40
C PRO A 416 5.77 -12.47 -23.45
N ALA A 417 6.67 -13.45 -23.50
CA ALA A 417 6.32 -14.87 -23.59
C ALA A 417 7.28 -15.74 -22.75
N LYS A 418 6.84 -16.93 -22.36
CA LYS A 418 7.62 -17.91 -21.59
C LYS A 418 7.52 -19.28 -22.23
N ASP A 419 8.65 -19.98 -22.31
CA ASP A 419 8.72 -21.36 -22.77
C ASP A 419 7.85 -22.24 -21.88
N SER A 420 6.80 -22.83 -22.46
CA SER A 420 5.81 -23.62 -21.72
C SER A 420 6.39 -24.87 -21.05
N HIS A 421 7.57 -25.34 -21.50
CA HIS A 421 8.23 -26.51 -20.91
C HIS A 421 9.22 -26.13 -19.82
N THR A 422 10.01 -25.07 -20.02
CA THR A 422 11.10 -24.70 -19.09
C THR A 422 10.74 -23.54 -18.16
N GLY A 423 9.67 -22.79 -18.45
CA GLY A 423 9.32 -21.55 -17.78
C GLY A 423 10.26 -20.37 -18.10
N GLN A 424 11.30 -20.59 -18.91
CA GLN A 424 12.26 -19.55 -19.28
C GLN A 424 11.62 -18.53 -20.22
N ALA A 425 11.90 -17.26 -20.00
CA ALA A 425 11.33 -16.21 -20.83
C ALA A 425 12.01 -16.17 -22.22
N TYR A 426 11.22 -15.94 -23.27
CA TYR A 426 11.76 -15.74 -24.63
C TYR A 426 12.35 -14.33 -24.77
N ASP A 427 13.50 -14.18 -25.41
CA ASP A 427 14.15 -12.87 -25.63
C ASP A 427 14.36 -12.52 -27.11
N SER A 428 13.65 -13.21 -27.98
CA SER A 428 13.71 -13.02 -29.43
C SER A 428 12.53 -12.20 -29.94
N SER A 429 12.72 -11.55 -31.09
CA SER A 429 11.60 -11.05 -31.89
C SER A 429 10.92 -12.20 -32.67
N ILE A 430 9.75 -11.93 -33.25
CA ILE A 430 9.03 -12.90 -34.09
C ILE A 430 9.90 -13.32 -35.28
N GLY A 431 10.50 -12.36 -35.99
CA GLY A 431 11.37 -12.60 -37.14
C GLY A 431 12.64 -13.38 -36.77
N GLU A 432 13.28 -13.04 -35.65
CA GLU A 432 14.46 -13.76 -35.15
C GLU A 432 14.13 -15.21 -34.81
N ALA A 433 13.04 -15.46 -34.06
CA ALA A 433 12.65 -16.80 -33.67
C ALA A 433 12.37 -17.71 -34.89
N VAL A 434 11.68 -17.20 -35.91
CA VAL A 434 11.39 -17.96 -37.13
C VAL A 434 12.67 -18.24 -37.94
N ARG A 435 13.60 -17.28 -38.03
CA ARG A 435 14.89 -17.49 -38.70
C ARG A 435 15.78 -18.49 -37.94
N ASP A 436 15.80 -18.43 -36.63
CA ASP A 436 16.55 -19.37 -35.81
C ASP A 436 16.00 -20.80 -35.95
N ALA A 437 14.68 -20.96 -36.04
CA ALA A 437 14.06 -22.25 -36.38
C ALA A 437 14.48 -22.73 -37.77
N LYS A 438 14.45 -21.86 -38.78
CA LYS A 438 14.92 -22.17 -40.14
C LYS A 438 16.39 -22.60 -40.16
N GLY A 439 17.23 -21.94 -39.38
CA GLY A 439 18.65 -22.24 -39.22
C GLY A 439 18.93 -23.47 -38.35
N ASN A 440 17.91 -24.18 -37.86
CA ASN A 440 18.02 -25.29 -36.91
C ASN A 440 18.77 -24.91 -35.61
N ARG A 441 18.72 -23.64 -35.19
CA ARG A 441 19.33 -23.15 -33.94
C ARG A 441 18.42 -23.39 -32.73
N VAL A 442 17.11 -23.41 -32.97
CA VAL A 442 16.07 -23.68 -31.98
C VAL A 442 15.10 -24.70 -32.56
N CYS A 443 14.56 -25.59 -31.73
CA CYS A 443 13.58 -26.57 -32.19
C CYS A 443 12.25 -25.91 -32.61
N PHE A 444 11.55 -26.54 -33.56
CA PHE A 444 10.27 -26.03 -34.07
C PHE A 444 9.22 -25.90 -32.97
N HIS A 445 9.11 -26.86 -32.05
CA HIS A 445 8.16 -26.80 -30.93
C HIS A 445 8.35 -25.56 -30.05
N LYS A 446 9.60 -25.21 -29.72
CA LYS A 446 9.92 -24.02 -28.92
C LYS A 446 9.58 -22.74 -29.67
N THR A 447 9.85 -22.70 -30.97
CA THR A 447 9.45 -21.57 -31.81
C THR A 447 7.92 -21.47 -31.94
N GLY A 448 7.24 -22.59 -32.17
CA GLY A 448 5.78 -22.65 -32.24
C GLY A 448 5.11 -22.16 -30.96
N ASP A 449 5.62 -22.57 -29.80
CA ASP A 449 5.12 -22.11 -28.50
C ASP A 449 5.28 -20.59 -28.32
N PHE A 450 6.46 -20.04 -28.65
CA PHE A 450 6.68 -18.59 -28.65
C PHE A 450 5.73 -17.85 -29.58
N ILE A 451 5.63 -18.28 -30.84
CA ILE A 451 4.80 -17.63 -31.88
C ILE A 451 3.32 -17.64 -31.48
N ARG A 452 2.82 -18.73 -30.88
CA ARG A 452 1.45 -18.83 -30.33
C ARG A 452 1.18 -17.77 -29.26
N GLN A 453 2.12 -17.60 -28.32
CA GLN A 453 2.00 -16.60 -27.26
C GLN A 453 2.13 -15.18 -27.79
N ALA A 454 3.04 -14.92 -28.73
CA ALA A 454 3.19 -13.64 -29.41
C ALA A 454 1.91 -13.24 -30.17
N ALA A 455 1.28 -14.18 -30.89
CA ALA A 455 0.02 -13.94 -31.59
C ALA A 455 -1.12 -13.58 -30.61
N SER A 456 -1.20 -14.30 -29.49
CA SER A 456 -2.16 -14.03 -28.42
C SER A 456 -1.96 -12.64 -27.80
N TYR A 457 -0.70 -12.26 -27.55
CA TYR A 457 -0.34 -10.93 -27.05
C TYR A 457 -0.76 -9.83 -28.02
N LEU A 458 -0.45 -9.98 -29.31
CA LEU A 458 -0.83 -9.01 -30.35
C LEU A 458 -2.35 -8.85 -30.48
N ARG A 459 -3.13 -9.93 -30.31
CA ARG A 459 -4.60 -9.83 -30.26
C ARG A 459 -5.09 -8.98 -29.09
N LEU A 460 -4.53 -9.22 -27.89
CA LEU A 460 -4.91 -8.48 -26.69
C LEU A 460 -4.63 -6.98 -26.84
N GLN A 461 -3.49 -6.62 -27.43
CA GLN A 461 -3.14 -5.21 -27.66
C GLN A 461 -4.04 -4.50 -28.68
N LYS A 462 -4.67 -5.25 -29.59
CA LYS A 462 -5.66 -4.70 -30.54
C LYS A 462 -7.07 -4.52 -29.95
N GLY A 463 -7.44 -5.33 -28.96
CA GLY A 463 -8.76 -5.30 -28.32
C GLY A 463 -8.98 -4.08 -27.40
N VAL A 464 -7.92 -3.36 -27.04
CA VAL A 464 -8.02 -2.08 -26.33
C VAL A 464 -8.19 -0.99 -27.38
N ALA A 465 -9.45 -0.72 -27.77
CA ALA A 465 -9.76 0.54 -28.43
C ALA A 465 -9.10 1.68 -27.63
N PRO A 466 -8.46 2.67 -28.26
CA PRO A 466 -7.88 3.79 -27.53
C PRO A 466 -9.01 4.42 -26.73
N ASP A 467 -8.95 4.26 -25.41
CA ASP A 467 -9.93 4.85 -24.52
C ASP A 467 -9.78 6.36 -24.69
N ALA A 468 -10.69 6.96 -25.45
CA ALA A 468 -10.63 8.38 -25.82
C ALA A 468 -10.70 9.30 -24.59
N ALA A 469 -10.96 8.74 -23.40
CA ALA A 469 -11.00 9.44 -22.13
C ALA A 469 -9.78 9.21 -21.21
N GLY A 470 -8.82 8.34 -21.56
CA GLY A 470 -7.77 7.90 -20.63
C GLY A 470 -6.37 8.48 -20.84
N CYS A 471 -6.11 9.20 -21.93
CA CYS A 471 -4.80 9.81 -22.19
C CYS A 471 -4.70 11.21 -21.56
N ARG A 472 -4.68 11.26 -20.23
CA ARG A 472 -3.98 12.35 -19.53
C ARG A 472 -2.60 11.83 -19.16
N VAL A 473 -1.62 12.18 -19.99
CA VAL A 473 -0.25 12.29 -19.52
C VAL A 473 -0.26 13.44 -18.52
N ILE A 474 0.00 13.13 -17.25
CA ILE A 474 0.45 14.13 -16.27
C ILE A 474 1.97 14.19 -16.37
#